data_AF-A0A530GD13-F1
#
_entry.id   AF-A0A530GD13-F1
#
_cell.length_a   1.000
_cell.length_b   1.000
_cell.length_c   1.000
_cell.angle_alpha   90.00
_cell.angle_beta   90.00
_cell.angle_gamma   90.00
#
_symmetry.space_group_name_H-M   'P 1'
#
loop_
_entity.id
_entity.type
_entity.pdbx_description
1 polymer ?
#
loop_
_entity_poly.entity_id
_entity_poly.type
_entity_poly.pdbx_seq_one_letter_code
_entity_poly.pdbx_strand_id
1 'polypeptide(L)' 'PEQGFTLPGMTIVCGDSHTSTHGAFGALAHGIGTSEVEHVLATQTLIQRKAKNMLVRVDGQLPEGVTAKDIILAIIG' A
#
# COMPACT_ATOMS: atom_id res chain seq x y z
N PRO A 1 -10.29 -4.17 -3.42
CA PRO A 1 -10.13 -3.51 -4.75
C PRO A 1 -11.23 -3.85 -5.75
N GLU A 2 -11.53 -5.14 -5.92
CA GLU A 2 -12.52 -5.68 -6.87
C GLU A 2 -13.93 -5.06 -6.79
N GLN A 3 -14.36 -4.61 -5.61
CA GLN A 3 -15.66 -3.97 -5.39
C GLN A 3 -15.66 -2.46 -5.71
N GLY A 4 -14.55 -1.90 -6.20
CA GLY A 4 -14.45 -0.48 -6.59
C GLY A 4 -14.16 0.51 -5.46
N PHE A 5 -13.97 0.05 -4.22
CA PHE A 5 -13.65 0.92 -3.07
C PHE A 5 -12.22 1.45 -3.03
N THR A 6 -11.36 1.09 -3.99
CA THR A 6 -9.95 1.47 -4.00
C THR A 6 -9.70 2.38 -5.18
N LEU A 7 -9.66 3.69 -4.92
CA LEU A 7 -9.52 4.72 -5.93
C LEU A 7 -8.24 5.55 -5.70
N PRO A 8 -7.66 6.11 -6.78
CA PRO A 8 -6.50 7.00 -6.66
C PRO A 8 -6.77 8.19 -5.72
N GLY A 9 -5.78 8.54 -4.90
CA GLY A 9 -5.86 9.66 -3.97
C GLY A 9 -6.58 9.36 -2.64
N MET A 10 -7.13 8.15 -2.46
CA MET A 10 -7.70 7.74 -1.17
C MET A 10 -6.62 7.48 -0.12
N THR A 11 -6.98 7.67 1.14
CA THR A 11 -6.25 7.10 2.29
C THR A 11 -7.00 5.87 2.78
N ILE A 12 -6.35 4.71 2.83
CA ILE A 12 -6.97 3.42 3.18
C ILE A 12 -6.19 2.80 4.34
N VAL A 13 -6.87 2.54 5.45
CA VAL A 13 -6.27 1.93 6.63
C VAL A 13 -7.13 0.78 7.11
N CYS A 14 -6.49 -0.29 7.56
CA CYS A 14 -7.15 -1.49 8.08
C CYS A 14 -6.22 -2.18 9.09
N GLY A 15 -6.77 -3.04 9.95
CA GLY A 15 -6.00 -3.86 10.90
C GLY A 15 -5.14 -4.96 10.26
N ASP A 16 -5.10 -5.05 8.93
CA ASP A 16 -4.28 -6.02 8.18
C ASP A 16 -2.93 -5.41 7.76
N SER A 17 -1.84 -6.17 7.92
CA SER A 17 -0.48 -5.70 7.62
C SER A 17 -0.22 -5.53 6.11
N HIS A 18 -0.98 -6.18 5.24
CA HIS A 18 -0.83 -6.14 3.79
C HIS A 18 -1.77 -5.14 3.12
N THR A 19 -2.43 -4.28 3.90
CA THR A 19 -3.25 -3.15 3.40
C THR A 19 -2.49 -2.29 2.37
N SER A 20 -1.16 -2.26 2.43
CA SER A 20 -0.28 -1.63 1.43
C SER A 20 -0.51 -2.09 -0.01
N THR A 21 -1.09 -3.27 -0.22
CA THR A 21 -1.49 -3.79 -1.55
C THR A 21 -2.39 -2.81 -2.30
N HIS A 22 -3.25 -2.07 -1.59
CA HIS A 22 -4.13 -1.06 -2.21
C HIS A 22 -3.36 0.13 -2.80
N GLY A 23 -2.10 0.33 -2.40
CA GLY A 23 -1.22 1.35 -2.97
C GLY A 23 -0.95 1.17 -4.47
N ALA A 24 -1.14 -0.04 -5.01
CA ALA A 24 -1.06 -0.30 -6.45
C ALA A 24 -2.04 0.56 -7.28
N PHE A 25 -3.09 1.09 -6.66
CA PHE A 25 -4.09 1.95 -7.29
C PHE A 25 -3.83 3.45 -7.03
N GLY A 26 -2.65 3.84 -6.55
CA GLY A 26 -2.32 5.25 -6.24
C GLY A 26 -3.01 5.77 -4.97
N ALA A 27 -3.37 4.87 -4.05
CA ALA A 27 -3.88 5.21 -2.73
C ALA A 27 -2.75 5.24 -1.69
N LEU A 28 -2.87 6.08 -0.67
CA LEU A 28 -2.03 5.99 0.53
C LEU A 28 -2.60 4.91 1.44
N ALA A 29 -2.06 3.70 1.36
CA ALA A 29 -2.60 2.54 2.06
C ALA A 29 -1.59 1.86 2.99
N HIS A 30 -1.98 1.62 4.24
CA HIS A 30 -1.12 0.95 5.24
C HIS A 30 -1.93 0.32 6.37
N GLY A 31 -1.35 -0.72 6.98
CA GLY A 31 -1.93 -1.35 8.17
C GLY A 31 -1.79 -0.47 9.40
N ILE A 32 -2.76 -0.55 10.31
CA ILE A 32 -2.80 0.20 11.58
C ILE A 32 -3.14 -0.73 12.75
N GLY A 33 -2.78 -0.33 13.97
CA GLY A 33 -3.08 -1.10 15.18
C GLY A 33 -4.56 -1.05 15.59
N THR A 34 -5.00 -1.97 16.44
CA THR A 34 -6.40 -2.04 16.90
C THR A 34 -6.91 -0.72 17.49
N SER A 35 -6.15 -0.06 18.36
CA SER A 35 -6.55 1.22 18.94
C SER A 35 -6.65 2.34 17.90
N GLU A 36 -5.84 2.29 16.84
CA GLU A 36 -5.93 3.23 15.73
C GLU A 36 -7.18 2.95 14.88
N VAL A 37 -7.53 1.67 14.66
CA VAL A 37 -8.77 1.29 13.97
C VAL A 37 -9.98 1.85 14.72
N GLU A 38 -10.04 1.66 16.03
CA GLU A 38 -11.11 2.23 16.88
C GLU A 38 -11.19 3.75 16.74
N HIS A 39 -10.05 4.44 16.79
CA HIS A 39 -9.99 5.90 16.63
C HIS A 39 -10.45 6.35 15.24
N VAL A 40 -10.05 5.65 14.17
CA VAL A 40 -10.47 5.93 12.79
C VAL A 40 -11.98 5.71 12.63
N LEU A 41 -12.52 4.62 13.19
CA LEU A 41 -13.97 4.37 13.15
C LEU A 41 -14.74 5.47 13.89
N ALA A 42 -14.21 5.97 15.01
CA ALA A 42 -14.86 7.02 15.79
C ALA A 42 -14.75 8.42 15.16
N THR A 43 -13.64 8.74 14.50
CA THR A 43 -13.31 10.13 14.13
C THR A 43 -13.08 10.37 12.64
N GLN A 44 -12.88 9.30 11.86
CA GLN A 44 -12.43 9.36 10.46
C GLN A 44 -11.11 10.14 10.29
N THR A 45 -10.28 10.16 11.33
CA THR A 45 -8.95 10.79 11.31
C THR A 45 -7.89 9.82 11.85
N LEU A 46 -6.63 10.07 11.51
CA LEU A 46 -5.50 9.33 12.06
C LEU A 46 -4.28 10.26 12.14
N ILE A 47 -3.65 10.32 13.31
CA ILE A 47 -2.40 11.06 13.47
C ILE A 47 -1.27 10.19 12.92
N GLN A 48 -0.61 10.66 11.86
CA GLN A 48 0.52 9.96 11.26
C GLN A 48 1.72 10.89 11.10
N ARG A 49 2.92 10.33 11.28
CA ARG A 49 4.16 11.00 10.87
C ARG A 49 4.28 10.86 9.36
N LYS A 50 4.71 11.94 8.69
CA LYS A 50 4.96 11.89 7.25
C LYS A 50 6.05 10.86 6.95
N ALA A 51 5.71 9.85 6.16
CA ALA A 51 6.66 8.86 5.69
C ALA A 51 7.71 9.49 4.76
N LYS A 52 8.92 8.91 4.74
CA LYS A 52 9.92 9.22 3.72
C LYS A 52 9.51 8.55 2.40
N ASN A 53 9.79 9.21 1.30
CA ASN A 53 9.53 8.65 -0.03
C ASN A 53 10.75 7.87 -0.51
N MET A 54 10.51 6.69 -1.08
CA MET A 54 11.49 5.91 -1.82
C MET A 54 10.93 5.65 -3.21
N LEU A 55 11.67 5.98 -4.25
CA LEU A 55 11.31 5.68 -5.63
C LEU A 55 12.17 4.51 -6.10
N VAL A 56 11.50 3.41 -6.48
CA VAL A 56 12.13 2.33 -7.23
C VAL A 56 11.66 2.44 -8.67
N ARG A 57 12.60 2.63 -9.60
CA ARG A 57 12.33 2.66 -11.04
C ARG A 57 12.75 1.34 -11.66
N VAL A 58 11.83 0.70 -12.36
CA VAL A 58 12.06 -0.56 -13.09
C VAL A 58 11.90 -0.25 -14.57
N ASP A 59 12.99 -0.33 -15.32
CA ASP A 59 13.06 0.00 -16.75
C ASP A 59 13.38 -1.26 -17.58
N GLY A 60 12.95 -1.29 -18.84
CA GLY A 60 13.20 -2.40 -19.79
C GLY A 60 12.05 -3.41 -19.89
N GLN A 61 12.30 -4.52 -20.60
CA GLN A 61 11.34 -5.63 -20.74
C GLN A 61 11.82 -6.84 -19.93
N LEU A 62 10.87 -7.54 -19.31
CA LEU A 62 11.17 -8.75 -18.55
C LEU A 62 11.49 -9.91 -19.51
N PRO A 63 12.53 -10.72 -19.22
CA PRO A 63 12.75 -11.97 -19.93
C PRO A 63 11.57 -12.92 -19.78
N GLU A 64 11.47 -13.89 -20.70
CA GLU A 64 10.45 -14.93 -20.62
C GLU A 64 10.53 -15.69 -19.29
N GLY A 65 9.38 -15.92 -18.66
CA GLY A 65 9.28 -16.60 -17.36
C GLY A 65 9.53 -15.71 -16.13
N VAL A 66 9.99 -14.47 -16.29
CA VAL A 66 10.19 -13.51 -15.19
C VAL A 66 8.89 -12.75 -14.91
N THR A 67 8.53 -12.62 -13.63
CA THR A 67 7.25 -12.05 -13.18
C THR A 67 7.44 -10.88 -12.22
N ALA A 68 6.34 -10.18 -11.91
CA ALA A 68 6.34 -9.13 -10.89
C ALA A 68 6.79 -9.63 -9.50
N LYS A 69 6.60 -10.93 -9.20
CA LYS A 69 7.07 -11.54 -7.96
C LYS A 69 8.60 -11.53 -7.89
N ASP A 70 9.25 -11.85 -9.01
CA ASP A 70 10.71 -11.89 -9.08
C ASP A 70 11.31 -10.49 -8.93
N ILE A 71 10.66 -9.48 -9.53
CA ILE A 71 11.07 -8.07 -9.37
C ILE A 71 10.99 -7.65 -7.90
N ILE A 72 9.86 -7.86 -7.22
CA ILE A 72 9.73 -7.41 -5.83
C ILE A 72 10.68 -8.19 -4.90
N LEU A 73 10.93 -9.47 -5.16
CA LEU A 73 11.93 -10.24 -4.42
C LEU A 73 13.35 -9.71 -4.64
N ALA A 74 13.72 -9.29 -5.85
CA ALA A 74 15.02 -8.67 -6.14
C ALA A 74 15.17 -7.27 -5.53
N ILE A 75 14.08 -6.53 -5.32
CA ILE A 75 14.09 -5.21 -4.67
C ILE A 75 14.28 -5.33 -3.15
N ILE A 76 13.69 -6.36 -2.52
CA ILE A 76 13.73 -6.52 -1.05
C ILE A 76 14.86 -7.40 -0.54
N GLY A 77 15.47 -8.22 -1.40
CA GLY A 77 16.60 -9.09 -1.09
C GLY A 77 17.93 -8.33 -1.15
#